data_AF-A0A349L3M7-F1
#
_entry.id   AF-A0A349L3M7-F1
#
_cell.length_a   1.000
_cell.length_b   1.000
_cell.length_c   1.000
_cell.angle_alpha   90.00
_cell.angle_beta   90.00
_cell.angle_gamma   90.00
#
_symmetry.space_group_name_H-M   'P 1'
#
loop_
_entity.id
_entity.type
_entity.pdbx_description
1 polymer ?
#
loop_
_entity_poly.entity_id
_entity_poly.type
_entity_poly.pdbx_seq_one_letter_code
_entity_poly.pdbx_strand_id
1 'polypeptide(L)'
;MMPDASLLTGFALSALGFASILTRPGRGGVCIGLGLGIGFLSKGLLAPGVMGVTALAVPVLFPQWRTVAYRRGMAIAAAVATPCLLIWPLALYLRSPALFMEWFCANNIGRFVGFSVERLGTEHLPWFWTKTIPWFTFPALPLALWSLWRARHTALREPGIQYCVIAFGVLMALLAVSSSGRAVYAWPLIVPLAILAAPGAMSLSRRANQLWAGSSFVLFGLLSATIWTGWLIMMLTGAPPAWPRLPILLPADFVRVFSVSTAVLGVLVSVGSLSIWQQLRKQSGSGLAAWTIGLTLTWSLLMTLWTPWLDYAKSYRSVFMSMPIPPKVNCVASVNLGQGERAMLRYVTGHNPVRQEVAPAAPCRLLLVQREAKFGEPEIDPASWEIGQTCWVITFKRAPAWRRIKARSGWARQRLR
;
A
#
# COMPACT_ATOMS: atom_id res chain seq x y z
N MET A 1 -8.46 2.75 -7.76
CA MET A 1 -7.55 3.58 -6.92
C MET A 1 -7.34 2.86 -5.58
N MET A 2 -6.14 2.92 -5.00
CA MET A 2 -5.88 2.33 -3.67
C MET A 2 -6.30 3.32 -2.57
N PRO A 3 -7.13 2.92 -1.59
CA PRO A 3 -7.62 3.81 -0.54
C PRO A 3 -6.52 4.32 0.41
N ASP A 4 -5.35 3.67 0.41
CA ASP A 4 -4.22 4.03 1.26
C ASP A 4 -3.64 5.42 0.97
N ALA A 5 -3.73 5.90 -0.28
CA ALA A 5 -3.28 7.25 -0.63
C ALA A 5 -4.17 8.32 0.01
N SER A 6 -5.49 8.15 -0.08
CA SER A 6 -6.46 9.04 0.56
C SER A 6 -6.34 9.00 2.09
N LEU A 7 -6.10 7.81 2.66
CA LEU A 7 -5.79 7.68 4.09
C LEU A 7 -4.55 8.49 4.48
N LEU A 8 -3.46 8.38 3.70
CA LEU A 8 -2.23 9.14 3.96
C LEU A 8 -2.47 10.65 3.92
N THR A 9 -3.28 11.13 2.97
CA THR A 9 -3.72 12.54 2.94
C THR A 9 -4.45 12.94 4.21
N GLY A 10 -5.35 12.09 4.71
CA GLY A 10 -6.04 12.32 5.99
C GLY A 10 -5.08 12.47 7.17
N PHE A 11 -4.04 11.62 7.24
CA PHE A 11 -2.98 11.71 8.25
C PHE A 11 -2.14 12.99 8.12
N ALA A 12 -1.75 13.37 6.90
CA ALA A 12 -0.99 14.59 6.66
C ALA A 12 -1.78 15.84 7.06
N LEU A 13 -3.06 15.91 6.70
CA LEU A 13 -3.93 17.04 7.05
C LEU A 13 -4.17 17.13 8.56
N SER A 14 -4.35 15.98 9.22
CA SER A 14 -4.48 15.94 10.68
C SER A 14 -3.20 16.40 11.37
N ALA A 15 -2.03 15.97 10.89
CA ALA A 15 -0.74 16.42 11.42
C ALA A 15 -0.56 17.95 11.29
N LEU A 16 -0.95 18.54 10.16
CA LEU A 16 -0.99 20.00 9.99
C LEU A 16 -1.92 20.67 11.01
N GLY A 17 -3.08 20.05 11.27
CA GLY A 17 -4.01 20.55 12.25
C GLY A 17 -3.46 20.49 13.68
N PHE A 18 -2.82 19.39 14.09
CA PHE A 18 -2.14 19.27 15.38
C PHE A 18 -0.96 20.26 15.52
N ALA A 19 -0.23 20.54 14.44
CA ALA A 19 0.85 21.53 14.44
C ALA A 19 0.36 22.97 14.67
N SER A 20 -0.92 23.26 14.40
CA SER A 20 -1.46 24.62 14.46
C SER A 20 -2.55 24.82 15.52
N ILE A 21 -3.07 23.76 16.14
CA ILE A 21 -4.23 23.83 17.04
C ILE A 21 -4.01 24.69 18.29
N LEU A 22 -2.78 24.72 18.82
CA LEU A 22 -2.48 25.50 20.03
C LEU A 22 -2.45 27.01 19.77
N THR A 23 -2.16 27.44 18.54
CA THR A 23 -2.07 28.86 18.15
C THR A 23 -3.28 29.34 17.35
N ARG A 24 -3.86 28.46 16.53
CA ARG A 24 -5.00 28.75 15.63
C ARG A 24 -6.03 27.62 15.74
N PRO A 25 -6.78 27.54 16.85
CA PRO A 25 -7.65 26.40 17.15
C PRO A 25 -8.74 26.17 16.09
N GLY A 26 -9.25 27.22 15.44
CA GLY A 26 -10.20 27.09 14.34
C GLY A 26 -9.62 26.35 13.13
N ARG A 27 -8.50 26.85 12.59
CA ARG A 27 -7.82 26.20 11.45
C ARG A 27 -7.32 24.80 11.81
N GLY A 28 -6.72 24.66 13.00
CA GLY A 28 -6.25 23.37 13.49
C GLY A 28 -7.37 22.33 13.60
N GLY A 29 -8.49 22.73 14.20
CA GLY A 29 -9.68 21.88 14.32
C GLY A 29 -10.26 21.45 12.97
N VAL A 30 -10.43 22.40 12.03
CA VAL A 30 -10.93 22.08 10.68
C VAL A 30 -10.02 21.09 9.97
N CYS A 31 -8.70 21.28 9.99
CA CYS A 31 -7.75 20.36 9.37
C CYS A 31 -7.81 18.95 9.98
N ILE A 32 -7.89 18.84 11.31
CA ILE A 32 -8.03 17.54 11.99
C ILE A 32 -9.36 16.88 11.62
N GLY A 33 -10.47 17.64 11.63
CA GLY A 33 -11.80 17.11 11.31
C GLY A 33 -11.91 16.61 9.86
N LEU A 34 -11.38 17.38 8.89
CA LEU A 34 -11.31 16.97 7.49
C LEU A 34 -10.39 15.76 7.31
N GLY A 35 -9.23 15.75 7.98
CA GLY A 35 -8.28 14.65 7.90
C GLY A 35 -8.87 13.33 8.45
N LEU A 36 -9.59 13.41 9.57
CA LEU A 36 -10.39 12.34 10.16
C LEU A 36 -11.45 11.84 9.17
N GLY A 37 -12.23 12.74 8.59
CA GLY A 37 -13.30 12.40 7.65
C GLY A 37 -12.79 11.71 6.39
N ILE A 38 -11.73 12.25 5.77
CA ILE A 38 -11.07 11.63 4.60
C ILE A 38 -10.53 10.26 4.98
N GLY A 39 -9.81 10.15 6.09
CA GLY A 39 -9.25 8.88 6.55
C GLY A 39 -10.32 7.82 6.81
N PHE A 40 -11.43 8.23 7.44
CA PHE A 40 -12.58 7.36 7.73
C PHE A 40 -13.26 6.84 6.46
N LEU A 41 -13.63 7.74 5.55
CA LEU A 41 -14.29 7.37 4.31
C LEU A 41 -13.38 6.57 3.36
N SER A 42 -12.06 6.65 3.56
CA SER A 42 -11.09 5.87 2.78
C SER A 42 -10.90 4.45 3.31
N LYS A 43 -10.68 4.30 4.62
CA LYS A 43 -10.25 3.01 5.20
C LYS A 43 -10.87 2.69 6.56
N GLY A 44 -12.05 3.24 6.82
CA GLY A 44 -12.84 2.96 8.02
C GLY A 44 -12.18 3.50 9.30
N LEU A 45 -12.27 2.73 10.39
CA LEU A 45 -11.95 3.19 11.74
C LEU A 45 -10.46 3.38 12.04
N LEU A 46 -9.55 3.05 11.11
CA LEU A 46 -8.11 3.18 11.32
C LEU A 46 -7.72 4.63 11.65
N ALA A 47 -8.09 5.60 10.80
CA ALA A 47 -7.75 7.00 11.03
C ALA A 47 -8.42 7.56 12.29
N PRO A 48 -9.75 7.41 12.51
CA PRO A 48 -10.39 7.82 13.75
C PRO A 48 -9.77 7.21 15.01
N GLY A 49 -9.45 5.91 14.98
CA GLY A 49 -8.83 5.22 16.11
C GLY A 49 -7.45 5.80 16.44
N VAL A 50 -6.55 5.87 15.46
CA VAL A 50 -5.18 6.38 15.68
C VAL A 50 -5.19 7.84 16.10
N MET A 51 -5.95 8.69 15.39
CA MET A 51 -6.00 10.13 15.65
C MET A 51 -6.72 10.44 16.96
N GLY A 52 -7.79 9.68 17.29
CA GLY A 52 -8.51 9.81 18.55
C GLY A 52 -7.64 9.42 19.75
N VAL A 53 -6.95 8.27 19.68
CA VAL A 53 -6.00 7.87 20.73
C VAL A 53 -4.88 8.89 20.86
N THR A 54 -4.34 9.40 19.74
CA THR A 54 -3.31 10.45 19.77
C THR A 54 -3.84 11.73 20.42
N ALA A 55 -5.04 12.18 20.06
CA ALA A 55 -5.69 13.36 20.64
C ALA A 55 -5.92 13.23 22.15
N LEU A 56 -6.22 12.04 22.65
CA LEU A 56 -6.39 11.81 24.08
C LEU A 56 -5.05 11.68 24.81
N ALA A 57 -4.09 10.95 24.23
CA ALA A 57 -2.80 10.66 24.87
C ALA A 57 -1.94 11.92 25.06
N VAL A 58 -1.95 12.83 24.09
CA VAL A 58 -1.11 14.04 24.13
C VAL A 58 -1.39 14.94 25.36
N PRO A 59 -2.63 15.37 25.67
CA PRO A 59 -2.91 16.17 26.87
C PRO A 59 -2.81 15.37 28.18
N VAL A 60 -2.97 14.04 28.14
CA VAL A 60 -2.73 13.18 29.32
C VAL A 60 -1.25 13.22 29.69
N LEU A 61 -0.37 13.02 28.72
CA LEU A 61 1.08 12.91 28.94
C LEU A 61 1.80 14.26 29.05
N PHE A 62 1.27 15.31 28.41
CA PHE A 62 1.96 16.59 28.28
C PHE A 62 1.07 17.77 28.74
N PRO A 63 1.48 18.53 29.77
CA PRO A 63 0.67 19.63 30.31
C PRO A 63 0.48 20.78 29.32
N GLN A 64 1.38 20.95 28.35
CA GLN A 64 1.33 22.02 27.33
C GLN A 64 0.07 21.99 26.48
N TRP A 65 -0.59 20.83 26.38
CA TRP A 65 -1.79 20.63 25.58
C TRP A 65 -3.09 20.83 26.35
N ARG A 66 -3.02 21.05 27.67
CA ARG A 66 -4.19 21.23 28.55
C ARG A 66 -4.76 22.66 28.48
N THR A 67 -4.87 23.20 27.26
CA THR A 67 -5.28 24.59 27.02
C THR A 67 -6.73 24.69 26.55
N VAL A 68 -7.34 25.87 26.72
CA VAL A 68 -8.67 26.18 26.17
C VAL A 68 -8.64 26.11 24.64
N ALA A 69 -7.54 26.59 24.02
CA ALA A 69 -7.36 26.54 22.57
C ALA A 69 -7.43 25.10 22.06
N TYR A 70 -6.71 24.16 22.69
CA TYR A 70 -6.76 22.75 22.33
C TYR A 70 -8.17 22.18 22.41
N ARG A 71 -8.88 22.41 23.53
CA ARG A 71 -10.27 21.94 23.70
C ARG A 71 -11.22 22.51 22.64
N ARG A 72 -11.12 23.81 22.34
CA ARG A 72 -11.91 24.46 21.28
C ARG A 72 -11.61 23.86 19.91
N GLY A 73 -10.34 23.67 19.58
CA GLY A 73 -9.94 23.06 18.31
C GLY A 73 -10.41 21.61 18.17
N MET A 74 -10.38 20.82 19.25
CA MET A 74 -10.92 19.46 19.28
C MET A 74 -12.44 19.43 19.11
N ALA A 75 -13.18 20.36 19.72
CA ALA A 75 -14.61 20.50 19.51
C ALA A 75 -14.95 20.83 18.04
N ILE A 76 -14.19 21.73 17.41
CA ILE A 76 -14.33 22.05 15.99
C ILE A 76 -13.99 20.83 15.12
N ALA A 77 -12.92 20.10 15.44
CA ALA A 77 -12.55 18.89 14.73
C ALA A 77 -13.65 17.83 14.78
N ALA A 78 -14.25 17.63 15.95
CA ALA A 78 -15.38 16.73 16.12
C ALA A 78 -16.58 17.18 15.28
N ALA A 79 -16.96 18.45 15.34
CA ALA A 79 -18.06 19.00 14.54
C ALA A 79 -17.85 18.81 13.03
N VAL A 80 -16.63 19.05 12.53
CA VAL A 80 -16.29 18.89 11.11
C VAL A 80 -16.23 17.42 10.69
N ALA A 81 -15.75 16.52 11.55
CA ALA A 81 -15.69 15.09 11.24
C ALA A 81 -17.05 14.39 11.33
N THR A 82 -17.96 14.91 12.17
CA THR A 82 -19.25 14.27 12.51
C THR A 82 -20.09 13.89 11.27
N PRO A 83 -20.30 14.77 10.27
CA PRO A 83 -21.05 14.41 9.06
C PRO A 83 -20.44 13.19 8.34
N CYS A 84 -19.12 13.16 8.18
CA CYS A 84 -18.42 12.05 7.52
C CYS A 84 -18.53 10.75 8.33
N LEU A 85 -18.45 10.84 9.66
CA LEU A 85 -18.51 9.70 10.58
C LEU A 85 -19.93 9.14 10.76
N LEU A 86 -20.97 9.94 10.54
CA LEU A 86 -22.36 9.53 10.82
C LEU A 86 -23.17 9.26 9.55
N ILE A 87 -23.11 10.13 8.53
CA ILE A 87 -24.04 10.07 7.40
C ILE A 87 -23.93 8.73 6.66
N TRP A 88 -22.71 8.33 6.28
CA TRP A 88 -22.52 7.11 5.51
C TRP A 88 -22.79 5.83 6.32
N PRO A 89 -22.28 5.67 7.57
CA PRO A 89 -22.59 4.49 8.38
C PRO A 89 -24.07 4.37 8.72
N LEU A 90 -24.74 5.48 9.05
CA LEU A 90 -26.17 5.48 9.36
C LEU A 90 -26.99 5.12 8.13
N ALA A 91 -26.67 5.70 6.97
CA ALA A 91 -27.32 5.35 5.70
C ALA A 91 -27.12 3.86 5.36
N LEU A 92 -25.94 3.29 5.63
CA LEU A 92 -25.68 1.86 5.43
C LEU A 92 -26.51 1.00 6.39
N TYR A 93 -26.53 1.35 7.67
CA TYR A 93 -27.31 0.62 8.68
C TYR A 93 -28.80 0.61 8.39
N LEU A 94 -29.37 1.78 8.03
CA LEU A 94 -30.80 1.90 7.71
C LEU A 94 -31.20 1.13 6.44
N ARG A 95 -30.28 0.91 5.50
CA ARG A 95 -30.54 0.15 4.26
C ARG A 95 -30.26 -1.34 4.40
N SER A 96 -29.24 -1.71 5.18
CA SER A 96 -28.88 -3.10 5.42
C SER A 96 -28.07 -3.23 6.71
N PRO A 97 -28.72 -3.62 7.83
CA PRO A 97 -28.02 -3.91 9.08
C PRO A 97 -26.96 -5.00 8.92
N ALA A 98 -27.20 -5.99 8.05
CA ALA A 98 -26.26 -7.06 7.78
C ALA A 98 -24.94 -6.55 7.16
N LEU A 99 -25.02 -5.71 6.11
CA LEU A 99 -23.83 -5.13 5.49
C LEU A 99 -23.10 -4.16 6.43
N PHE A 100 -23.84 -3.43 7.27
CA PHE A 100 -23.23 -2.61 8.32
C PHE A 100 -22.42 -3.46 9.29
N MET A 101 -22.97 -4.58 9.78
CA MET A 101 -22.26 -5.48 10.68
C MET A 101 -21.05 -6.13 10.03
N GLU A 102 -21.13 -6.49 8.75
CA GLU A 102 -19.98 -6.99 8.00
C GLU A 102 -18.87 -5.92 7.87
N TRP A 103 -19.23 -4.68 7.55
CA TRP A 103 -18.26 -3.59 7.48
C TRP A 103 -17.66 -3.27 8.86
N PHE A 104 -18.48 -3.09 9.88
CA PHE A 104 -18.05 -2.64 11.20
C PHE A 104 -17.31 -3.76 11.95
N CYS A 105 -17.93 -4.92 12.15
CA CYS A 105 -17.33 -6.00 12.92
C CYS A 105 -16.33 -6.80 12.11
N ALA A 106 -16.63 -7.24 10.90
CA ALA A 106 -15.71 -8.14 10.20
C ALA A 106 -14.51 -7.38 9.60
N ASN A 107 -14.74 -6.23 8.96
CA ASN A 107 -13.71 -5.50 8.23
C ASN A 107 -12.90 -4.51 9.08
N ASN A 108 -13.49 -3.89 10.11
CA ASN A 108 -12.79 -2.92 10.96
C ASN A 108 -12.34 -3.47 12.31
N ILE A 109 -13.07 -4.40 12.92
CA ILE A 109 -12.66 -4.96 14.23
C ILE A 109 -11.95 -6.30 14.02
N GLY A 110 -12.61 -7.27 13.40
CA GLY A 110 -12.12 -8.64 13.27
C GLY A 110 -10.88 -8.79 12.40
N ARG A 111 -10.68 -7.89 11.44
CA ARG A 111 -9.44 -7.85 10.64
C ARG A 111 -8.21 -7.43 11.45
N PHE A 112 -8.40 -6.63 12.51
CA PHE A 112 -7.31 -6.19 13.39
C PHE A 112 -7.13 -7.16 14.55
N VAL A 113 -8.23 -7.57 15.20
CA VAL A 113 -8.24 -8.43 16.41
C VAL A 113 -8.03 -9.92 16.09
N GLY A 114 -8.14 -10.35 14.83
CA GLY A 114 -7.67 -11.68 14.40
C GLY A 114 -8.76 -12.64 13.95
N PHE A 115 -9.98 -12.52 14.46
CA PHE A 115 -11.05 -13.48 14.17
C PHE A 115 -11.61 -13.42 12.73
N SER A 116 -11.23 -12.42 11.93
CA SER A 116 -11.52 -12.38 10.47
C SER A 116 -10.29 -12.64 9.59
N VAL A 117 -9.11 -12.96 10.15
CA VAL A 117 -7.85 -13.07 9.38
C VAL A 117 -7.90 -14.24 8.39
N GLU A 118 -8.46 -15.36 8.81
CA GLU A 118 -8.67 -16.55 7.98
C GLU A 118 -9.60 -16.27 6.76
N ARG A 119 -10.49 -15.27 6.88
CA ARG A 119 -11.43 -14.87 5.82
C ARG A 119 -10.97 -13.65 5.00
N LEU A 120 -10.27 -12.69 5.60
CA LEU A 120 -10.02 -11.34 5.03
C LEU A 120 -8.57 -10.84 5.17
N GLY A 121 -7.74 -11.53 5.96
CA GLY A 121 -6.37 -11.14 6.27
C GLY A 121 -5.33 -11.84 5.40
N THR A 122 -4.11 -11.31 5.43
CA THR A 122 -2.91 -12.02 5.00
C THR A 122 -2.04 -12.21 6.23
N GLU A 123 -1.87 -13.46 6.65
CA GLU A 123 -0.91 -13.82 7.69
C GLU A 123 0.49 -13.32 7.28
N HIS A 124 1.22 -12.81 8.26
CA HIS A 124 2.56 -12.29 8.05
C HIS A 124 3.53 -13.10 8.90
N LEU A 125 4.72 -13.36 8.35
CA LEU A 125 5.73 -14.14 9.05
C LEU A 125 6.13 -13.46 10.37
N PRO A 126 6.59 -14.23 11.37
CA PRO A 126 7.23 -13.67 12.55
C PRO A 126 8.30 -12.65 12.14
N TRP A 127 8.41 -11.55 12.88
CA TRP A 127 9.38 -10.47 12.62
C TRP A 127 9.17 -9.70 11.30
N PHE A 128 7.98 -9.76 10.72
CA PHE A 128 7.66 -9.01 9.49
C PHE A 128 7.95 -7.51 9.64
N TRP A 129 7.46 -6.88 10.72
CA TRP A 129 7.60 -5.44 10.91
C TRP A 129 9.02 -5.02 11.26
N THR A 130 9.76 -5.81 12.05
CA THR A 130 11.17 -5.52 12.35
C THR A 130 12.06 -5.62 11.12
N LYS A 131 11.74 -6.51 10.16
CA LYS A 131 12.41 -6.56 8.86
C LYS A 131 11.95 -5.46 7.91
N THR A 132 10.69 -5.03 7.99
CA THR A 132 10.09 -4.09 7.03
C THR A 132 10.38 -2.63 7.37
N ILE A 133 10.18 -2.23 8.63
CA ILE A 133 10.27 -0.83 9.07
C ILE A 133 11.63 -0.19 8.76
N PRO A 134 12.81 -0.82 9.01
CA PRO A 134 14.09 -0.16 8.82
C PRO A 134 14.33 0.33 7.39
N TRP A 135 14.01 -0.49 6.38
CA TRP A 135 14.18 -0.08 4.98
C TRP A 135 12.99 0.74 4.48
N PHE A 136 11.77 0.45 4.95
CA PHE A 136 10.56 1.15 4.52
C PHE A 136 10.57 2.63 4.95
N THR A 137 11.11 2.90 6.14
CA THR A 137 11.19 4.25 6.70
C THR A 137 12.53 4.93 6.47
N PHE A 138 13.45 4.30 5.72
CA PHE A 138 14.72 4.92 5.37
C PHE A 138 14.50 6.05 4.33
N PRO A 139 15.08 7.24 4.49
CA PRO A 139 16.01 7.69 5.53
C PRO A 139 15.34 8.40 6.71
N ALA A 140 14.00 8.52 6.71
CA ALA A 140 13.26 9.28 7.71
C ALA A 140 13.48 8.77 9.15
N LEU A 141 13.44 7.46 9.38
CA LEU A 141 13.64 6.91 10.73
C LEU A 141 15.02 7.23 11.35
N PRO A 142 16.17 6.93 10.70
CA PRO A 142 17.47 7.29 11.28
C PRO A 142 17.63 8.80 11.48
N LEU A 143 17.09 9.62 10.57
CA LEU A 143 17.12 11.08 10.72
C LEU A 143 16.21 11.57 11.86
N ALA A 144 15.05 10.96 12.07
CA ALA A 144 14.15 11.26 13.18
C ALA A 144 14.81 10.91 14.52
N LEU A 145 15.43 9.73 14.62
CA LEU A 145 16.19 9.33 15.80
C LEU A 145 17.36 10.28 16.07
N TRP A 146 18.11 10.68 15.04
CA TRP A 146 19.18 11.66 15.16
C TRP A 146 18.68 13.03 15.66
N SER A 147 17.53 13.48 15.16
CA SER A 147 16.87 14.71 15.60
C SER A 147 16.50 14.67 17.07
N LEU A 148 15.86 13.56 17.49
CA LEU A 148 15.48 13.35 18.88
C LEU A 148 16.70 13.24 19.80
N TRP A 149 17.77 12.58 19.35
CA TRP A 149 19.01 12.46 20.12
C TRP A 149 19.67 13.83 20.34
N ARG A 150 19.77 14.66 19.30
CA ARG A 150 20.30 16.02 19.42
C ARG A 150 19.45 16.91 20.32
N ALA A 151 18.14 16.78 20.21
CA ALA A 151 17.19 17.54 21.01
C ALA A 151 16.86 16.85 22.35
N ARG A 152 17.56 15.80 22.80
CA ARG A 152 17.12 14.92 23.91
C ARG A 152 16.73 15.64 25.22
N HIS A 153 17.31 16.80 25.48
CA HIS A 153 17.03 17.59 26.69
C HIS A 153 15.82 18.54 26.54
N THR A 154 15.40 18.85 25.30
CA THR A 154 14.33 19.82 24.99
C THR A 154 13.20 19.22 24.15
N ALA A 155 13.41 18.05 23.54
CA ALA A 155 12.51 17.41 22.57
C ALA A 155 11.11 17.20 23.14
N LEU A 156 11.02 16.78 24.41
CA LEU A 156 9.75 16.55 25.09
C LEU A 156 9.10 17.82 25.64
N ARG A 157 9.68 19.01 25.39
CA ARG A 157 9.04 20.30 25.72
C ARG A 157 8.32 20.93 24.53
N GLU A 158 8.72 20.56 23.31
CA GLU A 158 8.15 21.09 22.07
C GLU A 158 6.88 20.34 21.67
N PRO A 159 5.71 21.02 21.59
CA PRO A 159 4.44 20.37 21.23
C PRO A 159 4.51 19.61 19.91
N GLY A 160 5.18 20.16 18.89
CA GLY A 160 5.31 19.50 17.58
C GLY A 160 6.00 18.13 17.67
N ILE A 161 7.04 18.01 18.49
CA ILE A 161 7.76 16.75 18.70
C ILE A 161 6.91 15.79 19.52
N GLN A 162 6.27 16.28 20.60
CA GLN A 162 5.37 15.48 21.44
C GLN A 162 4.27 14.80 20.60
N TYR A 163 3.57 15.56 19.74
CA TYR A 163 2.57 15.00 18.84
C TYR A 163 3.16 13.91 17.93
N CYS A 164 4.29 14.17 17.27
CA CYS A 164 4.86 13.22 16.32
C CYS A 164 5.32 11.93 17.01
N VAL A 165 5.91 12.02 18.21
CA VAL A 165 6.33 10.85 19.00
C VAL A 165 5.12 10.02 19.42
N ILE A 166 4.05 10.65 19.91
CA ILE A 166 2.82 9.93 20.29
C ILE A 166 2.16 9.31 19.06
N ALA A 167 1.98 10.06 17.97
CA ALA A 167 1.37 9.55 16.74
C ALA A 167 2.16 8.36 16.17
N PHE A 168 3.49 8.45 16.14
CA PHE A 168 4.35 7.35 15.74
C PHE A 168 4.20 6.13 16.67
N GLY A 169 4.21 6.35 17.99
CA GLY A 169 4.03 5.28 18.98
C GLY A 169 2.68 4.56 18.85
N VAL A 170 1.58 5.31 18.68
CA VAL A 170 0.24 4.75 18.48
C VAL A 170 0.17 3.93 17.19
N LEU A 171 0.73 4.44 16.09
CA LEU A 171 0.78 3.72 14.83
C LEU A 171 1.63 2.45 14.93
N MET A 172 2.78 2.50 15.61
CA MET A 172 3.62 1.32 15.83
C MET A 172 2.93 0.27 16.70
N ALA A 173 2.24 0.69 17.77
CA ALA A 173 1.45 -0.21 18.60
C ALA A 173 0.33 -0.86 17.81
N LEU A 174 -0.38 -0.09 16.96
CA LEU A 174 -1.42 -0.62 16.07
C LEU A 174 -0.85 -1.68 15.12
N LEU A 175 0.30 -1.42 14.49
CA LEU A 175 0.92 -2.38 13.57
C LEU A 175 1.44 -3.62 14.29
N ALA A 176 1.92 -3.48 15.53
CA ALA A 176 2.39 -4.60 16.35
C ALA A 176 1.25 -5.54 16.77
N VAL A 177 0.05 -4.99 17.06
CA VAL A 177 -1.13 -5.78 17.44
C VAL A 177 -1.91 -6.28 16.22
N SER A 178 -1.78 -5.62 15.07
CA SER A 178 -2.49 -5.98 13.84
C SER A 178 -2.11 -7.38 13.36
N SER A 179 -3.09 -8.28 13.35
CA SER A 179 -2.96 -9.65 12.86
C SER A 179 -2.80 -9.76 11.33
N SER A 180 -3.05 -8.69 10.57
CA SER A 180 -2.77 -8.59 9.13
C SER A 180 -1.55 -7.71 8.85
N GLY A 181 -0.58 -8.22 8.09
CA GLY A 181 0.67 -7.52 7.78
C GLY A 181 0.84 -7.25 6.29
N ARG A 182 0.45 -6.05 5.84
CA ARG A 182 0.80 -5.54 4.50
C ARG A 182 1.66 -4.30 4.67
N ALA A 183 2.78 -4.21 3.95
CA ALA A 183 3.70 -3.07 4.06
C ALA A 183 3.02 -1.70 3.83
N VAL A 184 1.97 -1.66 3.00
CA VAL A 184 1.18 -0.44 2.76
C VAL A 184 0.51 0.11 4.03
N TYR A 185 0.27 -0.72 5.04
CA TYR A 185 -0.32 -0.28 6.31
C TYR A 185 0.63 0.61 7.13
N ALA A 186 1.94 0.58 6.84
CA ALA A 186 2.92 1.46 7.45
C ALA A 186 2.96 2.86 6.81
N TRP A 187 2.23 3.13 5.73
CA TRP A 187 2.24 4.46 5.07
C TRP A 187 1.98 5.63 6.02
N PRO A 188 0.98 5.58 6.93
CA PRO A 188 0.75 6.65 7.88
C PRO A 188 1.93 6.97 8.80
N LEU A 189 2.82 6.01 9.09
CA LEU A 189 4.01 6.24 9.92
C LEU A 189 4.97 7.26 9.30
N ILE A 190 4.97 7.38 7.97
CA ILE A 190 5.87 8.29 7.27
C ILE A 190 5.57 9.74 7.65
N VAL A 191 4.31 10.09 7.96
CA VAL A 191 3.92 11.47 8.28
C VAL A 191 4.63 12.00 9.54
N PRO A 192 4.45 11.41 10.74
CA PRO A 192 5.17 11.89 11.93
C PRO A 192 6.69 11.72 11.80
N LEU A 193 7.16 10.66 11.13
CA LEU A 193 8.60 10.47 10.92
C LEU A 193 9.22 11.54 10.03
N ALA A 194 8.55 11.95 8.95
CA ALA A 194 9.05 12.98 8.05
C ALA A 194 9.19 14.33 8.76
N ILE A 195 8.22 14.67 9.61
CA ILE A 195 8.27 15.88 10.44
C ILE A 195 9.44 15.81 11.44
N LEU A 196 9.60 14.67 12.12
CA LEU A 196 10.72 14.47 13.06
C LEU A 196 12.08 14.41 12.37
N ALA A 197 12.15 13.95 11.12
CA ALA A 197 13.39 13.81 10.37
C ALA A 197 13.95 15.13 9.84
N ALA A 198 13.09 16.13 9.62
CA ALA A 198 13.47 17.38 8.95
C ALA A 198 14.61 18.14 9.67
N PRO A 199 14.56 18.37 11.00
CA PRO A 199 15.68 19.02 11.70
C PRO A 199 16.98 18.23 11.55
N GLY A 200 16.91 16.90 11.65
CA GLY A 200 18.06 16.01 11.59
C GLY A 200 18.79 16.11 10.26
N ALA A 201 18.04 16.13 9.15
CA ALA A 201 18.58 16.31 7.81
C ALA A 201 19.29 17.66 7.63
N MET A 202 18.73 18.73 8.18
CA MET A 202 19.33 20.08 8.13
C MET A 202 20.56 20.22 9.03
N SER A 203 20.71 19.32 9.99
CA SER A 203 21.72 19.38 11.04
C SER A 203 23.03 18.63 10.71
N LEU A 204 23.06 17.93 9.56
CA LEU A 204 24.22 17.16 9.10
C LEU A 204 25.41 18.05 8.74
N SER A 205 26.63 17.54 8.93
CA SER A 205 27.84 18.26 8.52
C SER A 205 27.87 18.45 7.00
N ARG A 206 28.49 19.54 6.53
CA ARG A 206 28.60 19.85 5.09
C ARG A 206 29.18 18.68 4.29
N ARG A 207 30.20 18.00 4.82
CA ARG A 207 30.84 16.84 4.20
C ARG A 207 29.88 15.66 4.09
N ALA A 208 29.19 15.30 5.18
CA ALA A 208 28.23 14.18 5.18
C ALA A 208 27.07 14.45 4.20
N ASN A 209 26.56 15.68 4.19
CA ASN A 209 25.48 16.08 3.30
C ASN A 209 25.91 16.05 1.81
N GLN A 210 27.12 16.51 1.49
CA GLN A 210 27.67 16.45 0.12
C GLN A 210 27.96 15.02 -0.34
N LEU A 211 28.52 14.17 0.52
CA LEU A 211 28.77 12.76 0.21
C LEU A 211 27.45 12.02 -0.05
N TRP A 212 26.44 12.24 0.80
CA TRP A 212 25.13 11.63 0.62
C TRP A 212 24.41 12.12 -0.65
N ALA A 213 24.52 13.41 -0.95
CA ALA A 213 24.03 13.97 -2.21
C ALA A 213 24.70 13.34 -3.43
N GLY A 214 26.03 13.27 -3.42
CA GLY A 214 26.81 12.69 -4.52
C GLY A 214 26.50 11.22 -4.75
N SER A 215 26.46 10.42 -3.67
CA SER A 215 26.13 8.99 -3.78
C SER A 215 24.69 8.76 -4.25
N SER A 216 23.73 9.56 -3.77
CA SER A 216 22.34 9.49 -4.23
C SER A 216 22.21 9.85 -5.71
N PHE A 217 22.89 10.90 -6.17
CA PHE A 217 22.89 11.30 -7.58
C PHE A 217 23.44 10.20 -8.49
N VAL A 218 24.57 9.58 -8.12
CA VAL A 218 25.15 8.46 -8.88
C VAL A 218 24.23 7.26 -8.88
N LEU A 219 23.73 6.84 -7.72
CA LEU A 219 22.85 5.67 -7.59
C LEU A 219 21.57 5.82 -8.43
N PHE A 220 20.83 6.90 -8.23
CA PHE A 220 19.56 7.10 -8.93
C PHE A 220 19.76 7.50 -10.40
N GLY A 221 20.89 8.13 -10.74
CA GLY A 221 21.29 8.36 -12.12
C GLY A 221 21.51 7.05 -12.88
N LEU A 222 22.26 6.11 -12.29
CA LEU A 222 22.48 4.78 -12.88
C LEU A 222 21.17 3.97 -13.00
N LEU A 223 20.31 4.01 -11.98
CA LEU A 223 19.00 3.35 -12.02
C LEU A 223 18.11 3.95 -13.13
N SER A 224 18.03 5.27 -13.20
CA SER A 224 17.21 5.97 -14.21
C SER A 224 17.73 5.73 -15.62
N ALA A 225 19.06 5.76 -15.80
CA ALA A 225 19.70 5.40 -17.07
C ALA A 225 19.38 3.95 -17.46
N THR A 226 19.47 3.00 -16.53
CA THR A 226 19.10 1.59 -16.77
C THR A 226 17.64 1.47 -17.21
N ILE A 227 16.71 2.14 -16.52
CA ILE A 227 15.28 2.13 -16.88
C ILE A 227 15.07 2.67 -18.30
N TRP A 228 15.71 3.79 -18.65
CA TRP A 228 15.68 4.36 -19.99
C TRP A 228 16.27 3.44 -21.05
N THR A 229 17.47 2.91 -20.81
CA THR A 229 18.15 2.01 -21.75
C THR A 229 17.33 0.75 -22.00
N GLY A 230 16.78 0.13 -20.96
CA GLY A 230 15.97 -1.08 -21.14
C GLY A 230 14.65 -0.81 -21.88
N TRP A 231 14.02 0.33 -21.63
CA TRP A 231 12.84 0.76 -22.38
C TRP A 231 13.17 1.08 -23.84
N LEU A 232 14.26 1.82 -24.10
CA LEU A 232 14.71 2.15 -25.46
C LEU A 232 15.05 0.90 -26.27
N ILE A 233 15.79 -0.05 -25.68
CA ILE A 233 16.10 -1.33 -26.35
C ILE A 233 14.80 -2.03 -26.75
N MET A 234 13.86 -2.19 -25.82
CA MET A 234 12.56 -2.81 -26.12
C MET A 234 11.79 -2.07 -27.22
N MET A 235 11.78 -0.74 -27.20
CA MET A 235 11.06 0.05 -28.20
C MET A 235 11.72 0.05 -29.58
N LEU A 236 13.05 -0.02 -29.65
CA LEU A 236 13.80 0.00 -30.92
C LEU A 236 13.88 -1.40 -31.54
N THR A 237 14.25 -2.42 -30.77
CA THR A 237 14.48 -3.78 -31.28
C THR A 237 13.23 -4.65 -31.26
N GLY A 238 12.22 -4.29 -30.45
CA GLY A 238 11.06 -5.15 -30.19
C GLY A 238 11.37 -6.37 -29.33
N ALA A 239 12.58 -6.48 -28.79
CA ALA A 239 13.03 -7.58 -27.96
C ALA A 239 13.51 -7.08 -26.58
N PRO A 240 13.33 -7.88 -25.51
CA PRO A 240 13.86 -7.52 -24.20
C PRO A 240 15.39 -7.39 -24.23
N PRO A 241 15.98 -6.46 -23.48
CA PRO A 241 17.43 -6.37 -23.39
C PRO A 241 18.02 -7.67 -22.81
N ALA A 242 19.21 -8.05 -23.29
CA ALA A 242 19.90 -9.28 -22.94
C ALA A 242 20.52 -9.27 -21.53
N TRP A 243 19.74 -8.84 -20.53
CA TRP A 243 20.15 -8.80 -19.14
C TRP A 243 19.83 -10.13 -18.44
N PRO A 244 20.81 -10.82 -17.83
CA PRO A 244 20.64 -12.20 -17.38
C PRO A 244 19.44 -12.47 -16.45
N ARG A 245 19.06 -11.48 -15.63
CA ARG A 245 17.97 -11.63 -14.64
C ARG A 245 16.60 -11.19 -15.17
N LEU A 246 16.55 -10.47 -16.28
CA LEU A 246 15.31 -9.90 -16.79
C LEU A 246 14.27 -10.95 -17.19
N PRO A 247 14.62 -12.06 -17.88
CA PRO A 247 13.65 -13.09 -18.25
C PRO A 247 13.01 -13.84 -17.06
N ILE A 248 13.66 -13.78 -15.89
CA ILE A 248 13.14 -14.34 -14.64
C ILE A 248 12.02 -13.46 -14.08
N LEU A 249 12.13 -12.15 -14.29
CA LEU A 249 11.24 -11.13 -13.73
C LEU A 249 10.10 -10.78 -14.69
N LEU A 250 10.39 -10.71 -15.99
CA LEU A 250 9.51 -10.19 -17.02
C LEU A 250 9.43 -11.17 -18.22
N PRO A 251 8.23 -11.38 -18.81
CA PRO A 251 8.06 -12.25 -19.97
C PRO A 251 8.73 -11.65 -21.23
N ALA A 252 9.39 -12.50 -22.03
CA ALA A 252 10.06 -12.07 -23.27
C ALA A 252 9.11 -11.95 -24.46
N ASP A 253 7.92 -12.54 -24.36
CA ASP A 253 6.82 -12.53 -25.33
C ASP A 253 5.96 -11.25 -25.27
N PHE A 254 6.38 -10.25 -24.49
CA PHE A 254 5.70 -8.96 -24.44
C PHE A 254 5.85 -8.22 -25.77
N VAL A 255 4.71 -7.81 -26.35
CA VAL A 255 4.68 -7.00 -27.57
C VAL A 255 4.84 -5.53 -27.19
N ARG A 256 5.76 -4.82 -27.85
CA ARG A 256 6.00 -3.39 -27.67
C ARG A 256 4.72 -2.56 -27.87
N VAL A 257 4.37 -1.78 -26.85
CA VAL A 257 3.31 -0.78 -26.90
C VAL A 257 3.95 0.59 -26.74
N PHE A 258 4.15 1.29 -27.86
CA PHE A 258 4.72 2.63 -27.84
C PHE A 258 3.60 3.67 -27.71
N SER A 259 3.76 4.59 -26.77
CA SER A 259 2.89 5.74 -26.63
C SER A 259 3.73 7.01 -26.52
N VAL A 260 3.48 7.97 -27.43
CA VAL A 260 4.17 9.27 -27.44
C VAL A 260 3.98 9.99 -26.10
N SER A 261 2.80 9.93 -25.50
CA SER A 261 2.52 10.57 -24.21
C SER A 261 3.39 10.00 -23.08
N THR A 262 3.60 8.68 -23.05
CA THR A 262 4.48 8.04 -22.06
C THR A 262 5.94 8.44 -22.22
N ALA A 263 6.41 8.55 -23.47
CA ALA A 263 7.77 8.99 -23.78
C ALA A 263 7.99 10.45 -23.36
N VAL A 264 7.06 11.35 -23.72
CA VAL A 264 7.11 12.77 -23.35
C VAL A 264 7.08 12.94 -21.83
N LEU A 265 6.17 12.23 -21.13
CA LEU A 265 6.12 12.28 -19.66
C LEU A 265 7.42 11.77 -19.02
N GLY A 266 8.02 10.70 -19.53
CA GLY A 266 9.31 10.21 -19.07
C GLY A 266 10.42 11.25 -19.20
N VAL A 267 10.49 11.96 -20.33
CA VAL A 267 11.45 13.04 -20.56
C VAL A 267 11.19 14.21 -19.61
N LEU A 268 9.94 14.66 -19.49
CA LEU A 268 9.56 15.77 -18.60
C LEU A 268 9.91 15.49 -17.14
N VAL A 269 9.64 14.28 -16.64
CA VAL A 269 9.99 13.88 -15.28
C VAL A 269 11.52 13.86 -15.08
N SER A 270 12.26 13.38 -16.09
CA SER A 270 13.73 13.33 -16.05
C SER A 270 14.35 14.73 -16.02
N VAL A 271 13.91 15.61 -16.92
CA VAL A 271 14.36 17.01 -17.00
C VAL A 271 13.94 17.77 -15.74
N GLY A 272 12.68 17.66 -15.31
CA GLY A 272 12.17 18.34 -14.12
C GLY A 272 12.92 17.93 -12.85
N SER A 273 13.21 16.64 -12.69
CA SER A 273 14.00 16.14 -11.56
C SER A 273 15.42 16.71 -11.56
N LEU A 274 16.06 16.79 -12.74
CA LEU A 274 17.39 17.38 -12.89
C LEU A 274 17.39 18.89 -12.60
N SER A 275 16.39 19.62 -13.10
CA SER A 275 16.24 21.06 -12.85
C SER A 275 16.02 21.37 -11.36
N ILE A 276 15.18 20.59 -10.67
CA ILE A 276 14.98 20.72 -9.22
C ILE A 276 16.26 20.39 -8.47
N TRP A 277 16.98 19.34 -8.86
CA TRP A 277 18.27 18.99 -8.27
C TRP A 277 19.29 20.12 -8.39
N GLN A 278 19.41 20.75 -9.56
CA GLN A 278 20.34 21.86 -9.77
C GLN A 278 20.06 23.06 -8.84
N GLN A 279 18.78 23.32 -8.54
CA GLN A 279 18.37 24.38 -7.60
C GLN A 279 18.71 24.02 -6.14
N LEU A 280 18.55 22.75 -5.76
CA LEU A 280 18.68 22.31 -4.37
C LEU A 280 20.08 21.80 -3.98
N ARG A 281 20.97 21.50 -4.94
CA ARG A 281 22.28 20.89 -4.68
C ARG A 281 23.21 21.70 -3.77
N LYS A 282 23.01 23.02 -3.69
CA LYS A 282 23.81 23.93 -2.86
C LYS A 282 23.19 24.20 -1.48
N GLN A 283 21.95 23.78 -1.23
CA GLN A 283 21.22 24.04 0.00
C GLN A 283 21.64 23.08 1.13
N SER A 284 21.44 23.51 2.38
CA SER A 284 21.51 22.61 3.54
C SER A 284 20.45 21.50 3.40
N GLY A 285 20.85 20.25 3.63
CA GLY A 285 19.97 19.09 3.41
C GLY A 285 19.92 18.58 1.96
N SER A 286 20.82 19.05 1.08
CA SER A 286 20.92 18.54 -0.30
C SER A 286 21.06 17.02 -0.44
N GLY A 287 21.59 16.31 0.57
CA GLY A 287 21.62 14.84 0.60
C GLY A 287 20.22 14.23 0.64
N LEU A 288 19.35 14.73 1.53
CA LEU A 288 17.95 14.30 1.59
C LEU A 288 17.22 14.67 0.30
N ALA A 289 17.43 15.88 -0.23
CA ALA A 289 16.82 16.31 -1.48
C ALA A 289 17.21 15.40 -2.66
N ALA A 290 18.50 15.09 -2.81
CA ALA A 290 19.01 14.19 -3.84
C ALA A 290 18.36 12.80 -3.73
N TRP A 291 18.23 12.28 -2.50
CA TRP A 291 17.59 11.00 -2.24
C TRP A 291 16.12 11.00 -2.66
N THR A 292 15.34 11.99 -2.22
CA THR A 292 13.90 12.04 -2.51
C THR A 292 13.62 12.31 -3.98
N ILE A 293 14.40 13.18 -4.64
CA ILE A 293 14.28 13.46 -6.08
C ILE A 293 14.62 12.20 -6.87
N GLY A 294 15.74 11.55 -6.57
CA GLY A 294 16.18 10.35 -7.26
C GLY A 294 15.21 9.17 -7.11
N LEU A 295 14.67 8.97 -5.91
CA LEU A 295 13.66 7.95 -5.64
C LEU A 295 12.37 8.24 -6.44
N THR A 296 11.91 9.50 -6.43
CA THR A 296 10.71 9.93 -7.17
C THR A 296 10.90 9.77 -8.67
N LEU A 297 12.05 10.19 -9.21
CA LEU A 297 12.43 10.03 -10.62
C LEU A 297 12.39 8.56 -11.04
N THR A 298 13.08 7.70 -10.28
CA THR A 298 13.21 6.27 -10.59
C THR A 298 11.84 5.59 -10.61
N TRP A 299 11.02 5.82 -9.59
CA TRP A 299 9.66 5.25 -9.53
C TRP A 299 8.74 5.82 -10.59
N SER A 300 8.81 7.12 -10.86
CA SER A 300 7.98 7.75 -11.89
C SER A 300 8.33 7.24 -13.28
N LEU A 301 9.61 7.08 -13.59
CA LEU A 301 10.06 6.47 -14.85
C LEU A 301 9.60 5.02 -14.96
N LEU A 302 9.76 4.23 -13.90
CA LEU A 302 9.30 2.84 -13.90
C LEU A 302 7.78 2.75 -14.12
N MET A 303 6.99 3.58 -13.44
CA MET A 303 5.53 3.59 -13.55
C MET A 303 5.00 4.23 -14.84
N THR A 304 5.81 5.03 -15.53
CA THR A 304 5.40 5.65 -16.80
C THR A 304 5.82 4.78 -17.99
N LEU A 305 7.07 4.30 -18.00
CA LEU A 305 7.68 3.64 -19.15
C LEU A 305 7.52 2.11 -19.11
N TRP A 306 7.60 1.48 -17.92
CA TRP A 306 7.64 0.02 -17.80
C TRP A 306 6.29 -0.61 -17.39
N THR A 307 5.30 0.19 -16.98
CA THR A 307 3.99 -0.31 -16.55
C THR A 307 3.33 -1.27 -17.52
N PRO A 308 3.29 -1.03 -18.85
CA PRO A 308 2.69 -1.98 -19.79
C PRO A 308 3.31 -3.39 -19.71
N TRP A 309 4.64 -3.46 -19.56
CA TRP A 309 5.36 -4.73 -19.47
C TRP A 309 5.23 -5.36 -18.08
N LEU A 310 5.26 -4.54 -17.02
CA LEU A 310 5.02 -4.97 -15.63
C LEU A 310 3.60 -5.52 -15.46
N ASP A 311 2.60 -4.87 -16.04
CA ASP A 311 1.21 -5.30 -16.03
C ASP A 311 1.05 -6.58 -16.85
N TYR A 312 1.67 -6.70 -18.01
CA TYR A 312 1.68 -7.96 -18.76
C TYR A 312 2.25 -9.12 -17.93
N ALA A 313 3.31 -8.87 -17.16
CA ALA A 313 3.96 -9.87 -16.33
C ALA A 313 3.18 -10.27 -15.07
N LYS A 314 2.40 -9.34 -14.51
CA LYS A 314 1.73 -9.49 -13.21
C LYS A 314 0.20 -9.57 -13.28
N SER A 315 -0.39 -9.30 -14.43
CA SER A 315 -1.84 -9.37 -14.60
C SER A 315 -2.28 -10.82 -14.78
N TYR A 316 -3.31 -11.20 -14.04
CA TYR A 316 -4.00 -12.48 -14.26
C TYR A 316 -4.94 -12.45 -15.47
N ARG A 317 -5.03 -11.33 -16.20
CA ARG A 317 -5.99 -11.14 -17.30
C ARG A 317 -5.86 -12.19 -18.40
N SER A 318 -4.65 -12.46 -18.88
CA SER A 318 -4.42 -13.47 -19.93
C SER A 318 -4.79 -14.88 -19.45
N VAL A 319 -4.55 -15.17 -18.16
CA VAL A 319 -4.91 -16.45 -17.55
C VAL A 319 -6.43 -16.62 -17.51
N PHE A 320 -7.17 -15.63 -17.00
CA PHE A 320 -8.63 -15.70 -16.93
C PHE A 320 -9.30 -15.67 -18.31
N MET A 321 -8.78 -14.89 -19.27
CA MET A 321 -9.32 -14.85 -20.65
C MET A 321 -9.13 -16.17 -21.41
N SER A 322 -8.10 -16.95 -21.08
CA SER A 322 -7.84 -18.25 -21.71
C SER A 322 -8.60 -19.40 -21.05
N MET A 323 -9.31 -19.16 -19.95
CA MET A 323 -10.14 -20.18 -19.31
C MET A 323 -11.40 -20.40 -20.16
N PRO A 324 -11.70 -21.63 -20.58
CA PRO A 324 -12.93 -21.92 -21.30
C PRO A 324 -14.07 -22.13 -20.30
N ILE A 325 -14.45 -21.04 -19.62
CA ILE A 325 -15.63 -21.02 -18.77
C ILE A 325 -16.85 -20.87 -19.68
N PRO A 326 -17.84 -21.78 -19.63
CA PRO A 326 -19.03 -21.66 -20.44
C PRO A 326 -19.82 -20.38 -20.07
N PRO A 327 -20.29 -19.62 -21.06
CA PRO A 327 -20.93 -18.32 -20.82
C PRO A 327 -22.23 -18.40 -20.00
N LYS A 328 -22.87 -19.58 -19.90
CA LYS A 328 -24.11 -19.80 -19.15
C LYS A 328 -23.90 -20.09 -17.65
N VAL A 329 -22.66 -20.10 -17.15
CA VAL A 329 -22.38 -20.41 -15.74
C VAL A 329 -22.29 -19.11 -14.93
N ASN A 330 -23.21 -18.89 -14.00
CA ASN A 330 -23.21 -17.68 -13.17
C ASN A 330 -22.34 -17.77 -11.90
N CYS A 331 -22.04 -19.01 -11.46
CA CYS A 331 -21.23 -19.26 -10.27
C CYS A 331 -20.03 -20.16 -10.57
N VAL A 332 -18.85 -19.73 -10.09
CA VAL A 332 -17.64 -20.57 -10.01
C VAL A 332 -17.28 -20.71 -8.54
N ALA A 333 -17.37 -21.92 -7.99
CA ALA A 333 -16.82 -22.22 -6.67
C ALA A 333 -15.30 -22.02 -6.72
N SER A 334 -14.70 -21.53 -5.65
CA SER A 334 -13.28 -21.29 -5.56
C SER A 334 -12.70 -21.80 -4.26
N VAL A 335 -11.55 -22.48 -4.35
CA VAL A 335 -10.76 -22.95 -3.20
C VAL A 335 -9.38 -22.30 -3.23
N ASN A 336 -8.95 -21.76 -2.08
CA ASN A 336 -7.67 -21.06 -1.89
C ASN A 336 -7.45 -19.84 -2.80
N LEU A 337 -8.51 -19.33 -3.44
CA LEU A 337 -8.41 -18.22 -4.38
C LEU A 337 -8.36 -16.88 -3.63
N GLY A 338 -7.24 -16.18 -3.75
CA GLY A 338 -7.02 -14.90 -3.06
C GLY A 338 -8.04 -13.81 -3.46
N GLN A 339 -8.17 -12.77 -2.63
CA GLN A 339 -9.13 -11.68 -2.88
C GLN A 339 -8.88 -10.98 -4.23
N GLY A 340 -7.61 -10.76 -4.59
CA GLY A 340 -7.24 -10.13 -5.86
C GLY A 340 -7.57 -11.01 -7.05
N GLU A 341 -7.29 -12.30 -6.96
CA GLU A 341 -7.60 -13.29 -7.99
C GLU A 341 -9.11 -13.41 -8.21
N ARG A 342 -9.92 -13.46 -7.14
CA ARG A 342 -11.39 -13.47 -7.22
C ARG A 342 -11.95 -12.21 -7.87
N ALA A 343 -11.44 -11.04 -7.48
CA ALA A 343 -11.86 -9.78 -8.11
C ALA A 343 -11.50 -9.76 -9.60
N MET A 344 -10.31 -10.26 -9.96
CA MET A 344 -9.88 -10.37 -11.35
C MET A 344 -10.70 -11.36 -12.16
N LEU A 345 -11.07 -12.52 -11.60
CA LEU A 345 -11.97 -13.47 -12.24
C LEU A 345 -13.28 -12.78 -12.62
N ARG A 346 -13.96 -12.16 -11.65
CA ARG A 346 -15.22 -11.44 -11.91
C ARG A 346 -15.06 -10.29 -12.91
N TYR A 347 -13.99 -9.51 -12.79
CA TYR A 347 -13.74 -8.36 -13.65
C TYR A 347 -13.47 -8.77 -15.11
N VAL A 348 -12.73 -9.87 -15.32
CA VAL A 348 -12.29 -10.29 -16.66
C VAL A 348 -13.32 -11.18 -17.35
N THR A 349 -13.96 -12.09 -16.61
CA THR A 349 -14.86 -13.09 -17.21
C THR A 349 -16.35 -12.81 -16.94
N GLY A 350 -16.66 -11.89 -16.02
CA GLY A 350 -18.04 -11.60 -15.59
C GLY A 350 -18.62 -12.61 -14.60
N HIS A 351 -17.93 -13.73 -14.33
CA HIS A 351 -18.43 -14.80 -13.46
C HIS A 351 -18.21 -14.49 -11.97
N ASN A 352 -19.18 -14.83 -11.12
CA ASN A 352 -19.06 -14.59 -9.68
C ASN A 352 -18.30 -15.74 -8.99
N PRO A 353 -17.14 -15.46 -8.36
CA PRO A 353 -16.47 -16.45 -7.52
C PRO A 353 -17.20 -16.61 -6.19
N VAL A 354 -17.48 -17.85 -5.80
CA VAL A 354 -18.02 -18.20 -4.50
C VAL A 354 -16.99 -19.03 -3.75
N ARG A 355 -16.58 -18.56 -2.57
CA ARG A 355 -15.64 -19.29 -1.72
C ARG A 355 -16.32 -20.50 -1.11
N GLN A 356 -15.82 -21.68 -1.46
CA GLN A 356 -16.33 -22.92 -0.89
C GLN A 356 -16.04 -23.01 0.61
N GLU A 357 -14.97 -22.36 1.10
CA GLU A 357 -14.64 -22.31 2.54
C GLU A 357 -15.62 -21.47 3.35
N VAL A 358 -16.46 -20.65 2.70
CA VAL A 358 -17.45 -19.79 3.35
C VAL A 358 -18.88 -20.26 3.06
N ALA A 359 -19.13 -20.74 1.85
CA ALA A 359 -20.43 -21.22 1.41
C ALA A 359 -20.27 -22.60 0.75
N PRO A 360 -20.04 -23.68 1.54
CA PRO A 360 -19.80 -25.01 1.01
C PRO A 360 -21.00 -25.60 0.28
N ALA A 361 -22.22 -25.17 0.63
CA ALA A 361 -23.46 -25.61 0.01
C ALA A 361 -23.86 -24.81 -1.26
N ALA A 362 -22.99 -23.92 -1.77
CA ALA A 362 -23.32 -23.14 -2.96
C ALA A 362 -23.43 -24.04 -4.20
N PRO A 363 -24.53 -23.99 -4.98
CA PRO A 363 -24.77 -24.90 -6.10
C PRO A 363 -24.02 -24.49 -7.37
N CYS A 364 -22.70 -24.38 -7.27
CA CYS A 364 -21.84 -23.96 -8.37
C CYS A 364 -21.42 -25.19 -9.18
N ARG A 365 -21.51 -25.11 -10.51
CA ARG A 365 -21.19 -26.24 -11.40
C ARG A 365 -19.71 -26.36 -11.74
N LEU A 366 -18.92 -25.35 -11.40
CA LEU A 366 -17.49 -25.28 -11.68
C LEU A 366 -16.75 -24.97 -10.40
N LEU A 367 -15.60 -25.62 -10.21
CA LEU A 367 -14.68 -25.38 -9.12
C LEU A 367 -13.33 -24.91 -9.69
N LEU A 368 -12.84 -23.78 -9.18
CA LEU A 368 -11.52 -23.24 -9.47
C LEU A 368 -10.64 -23.34 -8.23
N VAL A 369 -9.58 -24.15 -8.31
CA VAL A 369 -8.64 -24.35 -7.19
C VAL A 369 -7.34 -23.61 -7.46
N GLN A 370 -6.96 -22.69 -6.57
CA GLN A 370 -5.65 -22.04 -6.61
C GLN A 370 -4.62 -22.89 -5.85
N ARG A 371 -3.68 -23.51 -6.57
CA ARG A 371 -2.64 -24.38 -5.98
C ARG A 371 -1.31 -23.65 -5.82
N GLU A 372 -0.74 -23.66 -4.62
CA GLU A 372 0.66 -23.33 -4.41
C GLU A 372 1.56 -24.52 -4.79
N ALA A 373 2.54 -24.31 -5.69
CA ALA A 373 3.37 -25.37 -6.26
C ALA A 373 4.22 -26.20 -5.26
N LYS A 374 4.24 -25.82 -3.98
CA LYS A 374 4.92 -26.56 -2.90
C LYS A 374 4.04 -27.61 -2.22
N PHE A 375 2.71 -27.51 -2.35
CA PHE A 375 1.78 -28.41 -1.70
C PHE A 375 1.30 -29.49 -2.69
N GLY A 376 1.04 -30.69 -2.16
CA GLY A 376 0.57 -31.87 -2.89
C GLY A 376 -0.76 -31.64 -3.62
N GLU A 377 -1.36 -32.71 -4.16
CA GLU A 377 -2.72 -32.58 -4.70
C GLU A 377 -3.68 -32.16 -3.59
N PRO A 378 -4.57 -31.17 -3.83
CA PRO A 378 -5.59 -30.85 -2.86
C PRO A 378 -6.48 -32.08 -2.67
N GLU A 379 -6.80 -32.39 -1.41
CA GLU A 379 -7.80 -33.40 -1.07
C GLU A 379 -9.18 -32.84 -1.45
N ILE A 380 -9.54 -33.01 -2.73
CA ILE A 380 -10.87 -32.71 -3.24
C ILE A 380 -11.71 -33.94 -2.89
N ASP A 381 -12.75 -33.74 -2.08
CA ASP A 381 -13.69 -34.82 -1.76
C ASP A 381 -14.35 -35.32 -3.07
N PRO A 382 -14.04 -36.57 -3.50
CA PRO A 382 -14.55 -37.11 -4.75
C PRO A 382 -16.06 -37.40 -4.69
N ALA A 383 -16.68 -37.40 -3.49
CA ALA A 383 -18.12 -37.56 -3.34
C ALA A 383 -18.92 -36.29 -3.68
N SER A 384 -18.28 -35.11 -3.62
CA SER A 384 -18.92 -33.81 -3.89
C SER A 384 -18.50 -33.18 -5.22
N TRP A 385 -17.36 -33.58 -5.78
CA TRP A 385 -16.86 -33.09 -7.06
C TRP A 385 -16.26 -34.22 -7.89
N GLU A 386 -16.87 -34.48 -9.05
CA GLU A 386 -16.26 -35.37 -10.05
C GLU A 386 -15.27 -34.59 -10.93
N ILE A 387 -14.09 -35.15 -11.15
CA ILE A 387 -13.17 -34.68 -12.19
C ILE A 387 -13.80 -35.04 -13.55
N GLY A 388 -14.67 -34.16 -14.05
CA GLY A 388 -15.18 -34.28 -15.41
C GLY A 388 -14.03 -34.23 -16.43
N GLN A 389 -14.27 -34.69 -17.66
CA GLN A 389 -13.28 -34.68 -18.76
C GLN A 389 -12.67 -33.30 -19.07
N THR A 390 -13.20 -32.23 -18.46
CA THR A 390 -12.67 -30.86 -18.47
C THR A 390 -12.56 -30.29 -17.05
N CYS A 391 -11.79 -30.94 -16.18
CA CYS A 391 -11.41 -30.35 -14.89
C CYS A 391 -10.24 -29.38 -15.11
N TRP A 392 -10.48 -28.08 -14.84
CA TRP A 392 -9.50 -27.01 -15.03
C TRP A 392 -8.70 -26.78 -13.76
N VAL A 393 -7.67 -27.60 -13.54
CA VAL A 393 -6.71 -27.37 -12.44
C VAL A 393 -5.70 -26.32 -12.88
N ILE A 394 -5.96 -25.07 -12.53
CA ILE A 394 -5.06 -23.96 -12.87
C ILE A 394 -4.10 -23.76 -11.70
N THR A 395 -2.88 -24.22 -11.90
CA THR A 395 -1.83 -24.12 -10.89
C THR A 395 -1.24 -22.72 -10.93
N PHE A 396 -1.56 -21.91 -9.92
CA PHE A 396 -0.97 -20.59 -9.73
C PHE A 396 0.23 -20.70 -8.79
N LYS A 397 1.45 -20.68 -9.34
CA LYS A 397 2.63 -20.60 -8.48
C LYS A 397 2.64 -19.24 -7.77
N ARG A 398 2.33 -19.22 -6.47
CA ARG A 398 2.52 -18.03 -5.62
C ARG A 398 4.02 -17.70 -5.62
N ALA A 399 4.36 -16.72 -6.42
CA ALA A 399 5.69 -16.17 -6.48
C ALA A 399 5.76 -15.00 -5.47
N PRO A 400 6.89 -14.75 -4.80
CA PRO A 400 7.09 -13.50 -4.06
C PRO A 400 6.69 -12.30 -4.94
N ALA A 401 6.24 -11.17 -4.37
CA ALA A 401 5.75 -10.00 -5.14
C ALA A 401 6.71 -9.46 -6.24
N TRP A 402 7.97 -9.88 -6.20
CA TRP A 402 9.05 -9.58 -7.14
C TRP A 402 9.33 -10.66 -8.21
N ARG A 403 8.67 -11.82 -8.19
CA ARG A 403 8.83 -12.90 -9.20
C ARG A 403 7.63 -12.98 -10.14
N ARG A 404 7.88 -13.42 -11.38
CA ARG A 404 6.88 -13.68 -12.42
C ARG A 404 5.74 -14.58 -11.92
N ILE A 405 4.51 -14.21 -12.23
CA ILE A 405 3.35 -15.11 -12.11
C ILE A 405 3.44 -16.11 -13.26
N LYS A 406 3.75 -17.37 -12.96
CA LYS A 406 3.66 -18.46 -13.93
C LYS A 406 2.37 -19.21 -13.67
N ALA A 407 1.39 -19.05 -14.56
CA ALA A 407 0.30 -20.00 -14.69
C ALA A 407 0.77 -21.14 -15.60
N ARG A 408 0.65 -22.38 -15.14
CA ARG A 408 0.60 -23.53 -16.04
C ARG A 408 -0.87 -23.92 -16.14
N SER A 409 -1.47 -23.70 -17.30
CA SER A 409 -2.68 -24.41 -17.69
C SER A 409 -2.25 -25.81 -18.14
N GLY A 410 -2.53 -26.81 -17.32
CA GLY A 410 -2.34 -28.21 -17.69
C GLY A 410 -3.67 -28.75 -18.20
N TRP A 411 -3.69 -29.27 -19.43
CA TRP A 411 -4.81 -30.06 -19.92
C TRP A 411 -4.60 -31.51 -19.48
N ALA A 412 -5.29 -31.96 -18.45
CA ALA A 412 -5.35 -33.38 -18.12
C ALA A 412 -6.60 -33.97 -18.79
N ARG A 413 -6.41 -34.67 -19.92
CA ARG A 413 -7.46 -35.45 -20.58
C ARG A 413 -7.37 -36.88 -20.04
N GLN A 414 -8.12 -37.20 -18.98
CA GLN A 414 -8.26 -38.60 -18.55
C GLN A 414 -9.44 -39.21 -19.30
N ARG A 415 -9.17 -40.25 -20.11
CA ARG A 415 -10.22 -41.04 -20.77
C ARG A 415 -10.96 -41.82 -19.68
N LEU A 416 -12.26 -41.61 -19.57
CA LEU A 416 -13.14 -42.55 -18.88
C LEU A 416 -13.44 -43.69 -19.85
N ARG A 417 -13.25 -44.92 -19.40
CA ARG A 417 -13.86 -46.12 -20.00
C ARG A 417 -15.28 -46.24 -19.49
#